data_AF-A0A8K0AHP7-F1
#
_entry.id   AF-A0A8K0AHP7-F1
#
_cell.length_a   1.000
_cell.length_b   1.000
_cell.length_c   1.000
_cell.angle_alpha   90.00
_cell.angle_beta   90.00
_cell.angle_gamma   90.00
#
_symmetry.space_group_name_H-M   'P 1'
#
loop_
_entity.id
_entity.type
_entity.pdbx_description
1 polymer ?
#
loop_
_entity_poly.entity_id
_entity_poly.type
_entity_poly.pdbx_seq_one_letter_code
_entity_poly.pdbx_strand_id
1 'polypeptide(L)'
;MAAAAPLKGYGKISKGENGTLTSLESNVAKALFDLEVNAAEAELRADLHELTFVTARKIPVSSSKTVLVVMVPFRQLKTYRKVHARLVRELEKKFSTQVLVVPQRKIQGVPSSITTRRPRHRTLTAVHENWLEDVCFPAEVVGKRTRVSVNGGKSIKVFLDSREKLNVENRLDAFSSVYRHLTGRNVEYTFQS
;
A
#
# COMPACT_ATOMS: atom_id res chain seq x y z
N MET A 1 -7.85 -3.60 25.62
CA MET A 1 -7.52 -4.77 24.78
C MET A 1 -8.76 -5.13 23.99
N ALA A 2 -8.81 -4.85 22.69
CA ALA A 2 -9.98 -5.17 21.87
C ALA A 2 -9.98 -6.67 21.54
N ALA A 3 -11.06 -7.36 21.94
CA ALA A 3 -11.27 -8.78 21.70
C ALA A 3 -11.33 -9.06 20.19
N ALA A 4 -10.61 -10.09 19.75
CA ALA A 4 -10.42 -10.42 18.35
C ALA A 4 -11.39 -11.54 17.95
N ALA A 5 -12.19 -11.30 16.92
CA ALA A 5 -13.22 -12.23 16.45
C ALA A 5 -12.64 -13.28 15.47
N PRO A 6 -13.17 -14.52 15.45
CA PRO A 6 -12.76 -15.54 14.49
C PRO A 6 -13.13 -15.14 13.04
N LEU A 7 -12.46 -15.77 12.06
CA LEU A 7 -12.45 -15.49 10.61
C LEU A 7 -13.81 -15.66 9.88
N LYS A 8 -14.96 -15.33 10.49
CA LYS A 8 -16.21 -15.07 9.76
C LYS A 8 -16.21 -13.64 9.21
N GLY A 9 -15.22 -13.32 8.39
CA GLY A 9 -15.17 -12.08 7.61
C GLY A 9 -15.97 -12.23 6.32
N TYR A 10 -16.31 -11.11 5.68
CA TYR A 10 -17.06 -11.00 4.41
C TYR A 10 -16.37 -11.65 3.17
N GLY A 11 -15.54 -12.68 3.33
CA GLY A 11 -14.81 -13.37 2.25
C GLY A 11 -13.63 -12.59 1.62
N LYS A 12 -13.45 -11.31 1.99
CA LYS A 12 -12.46 -10.41 1.36
C LYS A 12 -11.08 -10.37 2.02
N ILE A 13 -10.80 -11.19 3.02
CA ILE A 13 -9.54 -11.16 3.79
C ILE A 13 -8.74 -12.43 3.52
N SER A 14 -7.51 -12.28 2.99
CA SER A 14 -6.55 -13.37 2.87
C SER A 14 -5.55 -13.33 4.04
N LYS A 15 -5.94 -13.82 5.21
CA LYS A 15 -5.01 -14.11 6.31
C LYS A 15 -4.74 -15.60 6.38
N GLY A 16 -3.54 -15.98 6.82
CA GLY A 16 -3.25 -17.38 7.16
C GLY A 16 -4.22 -17.89 8.24
N GLU A 17 -4.43 -19.20 8.30
CA GLU A 17 -5.53 -19.88 9.01
C GLU A 17 -5.72 -19.48 10.50
N ASN A 18 -4.70 -18.92 11.15
CA ASN A 18 -4.73 -18.52 12.57
C ASN A 18 -4.80 -16.99 12.80
N GLY A 19 -5.06 -16.19 11.76
CA GLY A 19 -5.07 -14.74 11.87
C GLY A 19 -6.36 -14.20 12.49
N THR A 20 -6.26 -13.51 13.63
CA THR A 20 -7.40 -12.80 14.21
C THR A 20 -7.72 -11.52 13.43
N LEU A 21 -9.01 -11.17 13.34
CA LEU A 21 -9.49 -9.98 12.66
C LEU A 21 -9.49 -8.78 13.61
N THR A 22 -8.83 -7.70 13.21
CA THR A 22 -8.94 -6.41 13.91
C THR A 22 -10.22 -5.69 13.49
N SER A 23 -10.75 -4.84 14.38
CA SER A 23 -11.95 -4.03 14.09
C SER A 23 -11.82 -3.20 12.81
N LEU A 24 -10.62 -2.66 12.55
CA LEU A 24 -10.32 -1.92 11.32
C LEU A 24 -10.42 -2.79 10.07
N GLU A 25 -9.85 -4.00 10.11
CA GLU A 25 -9.91 -4.93 8.97
C GLU A 25 -11.35 -5.39 8.70
N SER A 26 -12.13 -5.66 9.74
CA SER A 26 -13.55 -6.00 9.58
C SER A 26 -14.34 -4.87 8.91
N ASN A 27 -14.05 -3.60 9.27
CA ASN A 27 -14.67 -2.44 8.64
C ASN A 27 -14.26 -2.30 7.17
N VAL A 28 -12.98 -2.51 6.85
CA VAL A 28 -12.48 -2.46 5.45
C VAL A 28 -13.10 -3.59 4.63
N ALA A 29 -13.22 -4.80 5.18
CA ALA A 29 -13.87 -5.92 4.50
C ALA A 29 -15.34 -5.66 4.23
N LYS A 30 -16.07 -5.10 5.21
CA LYS A 30 -17.46 -4.66 5.01
C LYS A 30 -17.54 -3.60 3.91
N ALA A 31 -16.66 -2.59 3.96
CA ALA A 31 -16.65 -1.51 2.99
C ALA A 31 -16.44 -2.00 1.56
N LEU A 32 -15.57 -3.00 1.35
CA LEU A 32 -15.32 -3.64 0.06
C LEU A 32 -16.50 -4.50 -0.40
N PHE A 33 -17.12 -5.26 0.51
CA PHE A 33 -18.30 -6.07 0.21
C PHE A 33 -19.49 -5.20 -0.21
N ASP A 34 -19.77 -4.12 0.52
CA ASP A 34 -20.82 -3.16 0.15
C ASP A 34 -20.54 -2.53 -1.22
N LEU A 35 -19.27 -2.28 -1.56
CA LEU A 35 -18.87 -1.69 -2.83
C LEU A 35 -19.14 -2.68 -3.97
N GLU A 36 -18.87 -3.96 -3.78
CA GLU A 36 -19.25 -5.03 -4.71
C GLU A 36 -20.76 -5.09 -4.90
N VAL A 37 -21.54 -5.04 -3.81
CA VAL A 37 -23.01 -5.12 -3.88
C VAL A 37 -23.60 -3.93 -4.63
N ASN A 38 -23.08 -2.72 -4.38
CA ASN A 38 -23.57 -1.48 -4.96
C ASN A 38 -22.97 -1.14 -6.33
N ALA A 39 -22.02 -1.93 -6.83
CA ALA A 39 -21.45 -1.72 -8.15
C ALA A 39 -22.52 -1.99 -9.22
N ALA A 40 -22.97 -0.92 -9.89
CA ALA A 40 -23.95 -0.99 -10.96
C ALA A 40 -23.38 -1.62 -12.26
N GLU A 41 -22.07 -1.51 -12.47
CA GLU A 41 -21.38 -2.11 -13.61
C GLU A 41 -20.99 -3.57 -13.32
N ALA A 42 -21.45 -4.50 -14.17
CA ALA A 42 -21.17 -5.92 -14.01
C ALA A 42 -19.68 -6.27 -14.04
N GLU A 43 -18.89 -5.57 -14.87
CA GLU A 43 -17.44 -5.77 -14.96
C GLU A 43 -16.72 -5.37 -13.67
N LEU A 44 -17.09 -4.22 -13.10
CA LEU A 44 -16.52 -3.76 -11.83
C LEU A 44 -16.85 -4.73 -10.70
N ARG A 45 -18.08 -5.26 -10.70
CA ARG A 45 -18.50 -6.27 -9.72
C ARG A 45 -17.68 -7.55 -9.84
N ALA A 46 -17.44 -8.02 -11.06
CA ALA A 46 -16.60 -9.20 -11.31
C ALA A 46 -15.15 -8.99 -10.84
N ASP A 47 -14.54 -7.85 -11.19
CA ASP A 47 -13.20 -7.50 -10.75
C ASP A 47 -13.13 -7.46 -9.21
N LEU A 48 -14.11 -6.84 -8.54
CA LEU A 48 -14.16 -6.73 -7.08
C LEU A 48 -14.45 -8.05 -6.37
N HIS A 49 -15.20 -8.96 -7.00
CA HIS A 49 -15.57 -10.26 -6.42
C HIS A 49 -14.32 -11.07 -6.05
N GLU A 50 -13.32 -11.08 -6.92
CA GLU A 50 -12.07 -11.81 -6.73
C GLU A 50 -11.09 -11.12 -5.78
N LEU A 51 -11.26 -9.81 -5.53
CA LEU A 51 -10.30 -9.05 -4.72
C LEU A 51 -10.32 -9.48 -3.27
N THR A 52 -9.12 -9.67 -2.73
CA THR A 52 -8.87 -9.88 -1.32
C THR A 52 -7.77 -8.94 -0.85
N PHE A 53 -7.80 -8.58 0.43
CA PHE A 53 -6.70 -7.85 1.06
C PHE A 53 -6.12 -8.67 2.22
N VAL A 54 -4.87 -8.40 2.57
CA VAL A 54 -4.15 -9.14 3.62
C VAL A 54 -4.35 -8.47 4.97
N THR A 55 -4.02 -7.19 5.04
CA THR A 55 -4.09 -6.41 6.29
C THR A 55 -4.41 -4.96 6.00
N ALA A 56 -5.08 -4.29 6.93
CA ALA A 56 -5.29 -2.85 6.89
C ALA A 56 -4.65 -2.21 8.13
N ARG A 57 -3.92 -1.11 7.95
CA ARG A 57 -3.23 -0.40 9.04
C ARG A 57 -3.47 1.10 8.93
N LYS A 58 -3.71 1.76 10.06
CA LYS A 58 -3.70 3.23 10.13
C LYS A 58 -2.29 3.69 10.52
N ILE A 59 -1.70 4.55 9.71
CA ILE A 59 -0.37 5.11 9.93
C ILE A 59 -0.52 6.62 10.19
N PRO A 60 0.02 7.14 11.30
CA PRO A 60 0.06 8.57 11.54
C PRO A 60 1.07 9.24 10.60
N VAL A 61 0.65 10.32 9.94
CA VAL A 61 1.51 11.18 9.09
C VAL A 61 1.95 12.41 9.87
N SER A 62 0.99 13.03 10.58
CA SER A 62 1.21 14.14 11.49
C SER A 62 0.30 13.98 12.71
N SER A 63 0.40 14.88 13.69
CA SER A 63 -0.38 14.79 14.94
C SER A 63 -1.90 14.72 14.73
N SER A 64 -2.42 15.24 13.61
CA SER A 64 -3.85 15.24 13.29
C SER A 64 -4.24 14.41 12.05
N LYS A 65 -3.27 13.98 11.23
CA LYS A 65 -3.55 13.28 9.97
C LYS A 65 -3.11 11.81 10.06
N THR A 66 -4.05 10.92 9.75
CA THR A 66 -3.79 9.48 9.63
C THR A 66 -4.14 9.00 8.23
N VAL A 67 -3.39 8.02 7.74
CA VAL A 67 -3.57 7.40 6.43
C VAL A 67 -3.89 5.92 6.64
N LEU A 68 -4.90 5.43 5.93
CA LEU A 68 -5.25 4.01 5.92
C LEU A 68 -4.46 3.30 4.81
N VAL A 69 -3.56 2.42 5.20
CA VAL A 69 -2.81 1.56 4.28
C VAL A 69 -3.48 0.19 4.20
N VAL A 70 -3.97 -0.16 3.01
CA VAL A 70 -4.54 -1.46 2.71
C VAL A 70 -3.49 -2.29 1.97
N MET A 71 -3.00 -3.33 2.63
CA MET A 71 -2.04 -4.27 2.05
C MET A 71 -2.75 -5.34 1.24
N VAL A 72 -2.41 -5.45 -0.04
CA VAL A 72 -3.05 -6.39 -0.97
C VAL A 72 -2.09 -7.51 -1.41
N PRO A 73 -2.58 -8.71 -1.74
CA PRO A 73 -1.72 -9.75 -2.30
C PRO A 73 -1.09 -9.29 -3.62
N PHE A 74 0.22 -9.52 -3.78
CA PHE A 74 0.95 -9.12 -4.99
C PHE A 74 0.34 -9.69 -6.29
N ARG A 75 -0.26 -10.89 -6.24
CA ARG A 75 -0.92 -11.52 -7.39
C ARG A 75 -2.10 -10.71 -7.93
N GLN A 76 -2.81 -9.97 -7.07
CA GLN A 76 -4.00 -9.21 -7.42
C GLN A 76 -3.72 -7.74 -7.73
N LEU A 77 -2.44 -7.31 -7.67
CA LEU A 77 -2.04 -5.92 -7.84
C LEU A 77 -2.49 -5.34 -9.19
N LYS A 78 -2.46 -6.12 -10.27
CA LYS A 78 -2.91 -5.66 -11.60
C LYS A 78 -4.38 -5.28 -11.59
N THR A 79 -5.23 -6.13 -11.00
CA THR A 79 -6.67 -5.86 -10.85
C THR A 79 -6.91 -4.65 -9.94
N TYR A 80 -6.20 -4.56 -8.81
CA TYR A 80 -6.27 -3.39 -7.93
C TYR A 80 -5.87 -2.09 -8.63
N ARG A 81 -4.86 -2.10 -9.50
CA ARG A 81 -4.46 -0.93 -10.30
C ARG A 81 -5.53 -0.54 -11.33
N LYS A 82 -6.20 -1.52 -11.97
CA LYS A 82 -7.32 -1.27 -12.91
C LYS A 82 -8.49 -0.55 -12.23
N VAL A 83 -8.89 -1.00 -11.04
CA VAL A 83 -10.05 -0.43 -10.31
C VAL A 83 -9.68 0.69 -9.32
N HIS A 84 -8.41 1.07 -9.25
CA HIS A 84 -7.84 1.89 -8.17
C HIS A 84 -8.57 3.20 -7.94
N ALA A 85 -8.81 3.99 -8.99
CA ALA A 85 -9.38 5.33 -8.88
C ALA A 85 -10.76 5.32 -8.21
N ARG A 86 -11.62 4.35 -8.59
CA ARG A 86 -12.97 4.20 -8.02
C ARG A 86 -12.91 3.62 -6.60
N LEU A 87 -12.08 2.59 -6.40
CA LEU A 87 -11.93 1.93 -5.11
C LEU A 87 -11.41 2.90 -4.04
N VAL A 88 -10.37 3.68 -4.34
CA VAL A 88 -9.80 4.65 -3.40
C VAL A 88 -10.81 5.73 -3.05
N ARG A 89 -11.53 6.28 -4.04
CA ARG A 89 -12.54 7.33 -3.80
C ARG A 89 -13.66 6.88 -2.86
N GLU A 90 -14.20 5.68 -3.06
CA GLU A 90 -15.26 5.14 -2.21
C GLU A 90 -14.78 4.80 -0.80
N LEU A 91 -13.57 4.25 -0.67
CA LEU A 91 -12.97 3.99 0.65
C LEU A 91 -12.65 5.31 1.38
N GLU A 92 -12.11 6.31 0.69
CA GLU A 92 -11.83 7.63 1.28
C GLU A 92 -13.13 8.31 1.75
N LYS A 93 -14.23 8.17 0.99
CA LYS A 93 -15.55 8.67 1.40
C LYS A 93 -16.09 7.97 2.65
N LYS A 94 -15.91 6.65 2.77
CA LYS A 94 -16.38 5.87 3.95
C LYS A 94 -15.53 6.10 5.20
N PHE A 95 -14.22 6.27 5.06
CA PHE A 95 -13.29 6.36 6.18
C PHE A 95 -12.84 7.78 6.51
N SER A 96 -13.25 8.78 5.72
CA SER A 96 -12.87 10.21 5.84
C SER A 96 -11.37 10.43 6.05
N THR A 97 -10.56 9.51 5.55
CA THR A 97 -9.10 9.46 5.70
C THR A 97 -8.51 9.03 4.36
N GLN A 98 -7.29 9.51 4.05
CA GLN A 98 -6.61 9.14 2.81
C GLN A 98 -6.32 7.63 2.81
N VAL A 99 -6.57 6.97 1.68
CA VAL A 99 -6.40 5.51 1.54
C VAL A 99 -5.32 5.18 0.52
N LEU A 100 -4.30 4.44 0.95
CA LEU A 100 -3.24 3.95 0.08
C LEU A 100 -3.31 2.43 -0.05
N VAL A 101 -3.31 1.95 -1.29
CA VAL A 101 -3.28 0.52 -1.61
C VAL A 101 -1.84 0.14 -1.92
N VAL A 102 -1.26 -0.76 -1.12
CA VAL A 102 0.14 -1.16 -1.25
C VAL A 102 0.21 -2.68 -1.33
N PRO A 103 1.00 -3.29 -2.22
CA PRO A 103 1.16 -4.73 -2.23
C PRO A 103 1.97 -5.21 -1.02
N GLN A 104 1.54 -6.34 -0.47
CA GLN A 104 2.35 -7.08 0.47
C GLN A 104 3.47 -7.81 -0.29
N ARG A 105 4.71 -7.39 -0.06
CA ARG A 105 5.92 -8.03 -0.60
C ARG A 105 6.67 -8.73 0.52
N LYS A 106 7.15 -9.95 0.27
CA LYS A 106 7.93 -10.74 1.24
C LYS A 106 9.42 -10.58 0.96
N ILE A 107 10.17 -10.08 1.95
CA ILE A 107 11.63 -10.03 1.92
C ILE A 107 12.15 -11.40 2.39
N GLN A 108 13.06 -11.98 1.61
CA GLN A 108 13.82 -13.16 2.01
C GLN A 108 15.23 -12.74 2.45
N GLY A 109 15.64 -13.28 3.60
CA GLY A 109 16.98 -13.09 4.14
C GLY A 109 18.06 -13.50 3.14
N VAL A 110 19.28 -13.01 3.35
CA VAL A 110 20.43 -13.52 2.60
C VAL A 110 20.58 -15.00 2.97
N PRO A 111 20.58 -15.92 2.00
CA PRO A 111 20.78 -17.33 2.30
C PRO A 111 22.17 -17.52 2.91
N SER A 112 22.25 -18.29 4.00
CA SER A 112 23.53 -18.60 4.66
C SER A 112 24.37 -19.59 3.83
N SER A 113 23.69 -20.51 3.12
CA SER A 113 24.33 -21.46 2.23
C SER A 113 24.42 -20.94 0.80
N ILE A 114 25.56 -21.20 0.15
CA ILE A 114 25.81 -20.91 -1.27
C ILE A 114 24.86 -21.72 -2.18
N THR A 115 24.39 -22.89 -1.73
CA THR A 115 23.50 -23.77 -2.50
C THR A 115 22.07 -23.23 -2.58
N THR A 116 21.61 -22.51 -1.56
CA THR A 116 20.25 -21.97 -1.51
C THR A 116 20.19 -20.64 -2.24
N ARG A 117 19.55 -20.61 -3.41
CA ARG A 117 19.36 -19.36 -4.16
C ARG A 117 18.08 -18.64 -3.74
N ARG A 118 18.17 -17.33 -3.50
CA ARG A 118 16.99 -16.46 -3.32
C ARG A 118 16.63 -15.76 -4.65
N PRO A 119 15.34 -15.63 -4.99
CA PRO A 119 14.91 -14.83 -6.13
C PRO A 119 15.24 -13.35 -5.94
N ARG A 120 15.71 -12.67 -7.00
CA ARG A 120 16.10 -11.25 -6.96
C ARG A 120 14.96 -10.33 -6.50
N HIS A 121 13.72 -10.62 -6.91
CA HIS A 121 12.53 -9.85 -6.54
C HIS A 121 12.17 -9.93 -5.04
N ARG A 122 12.76 -10.87 -4.29
CA ARG A 122 12.58 -11.02 -2.83
C ARG A 122 13.75 -10.48 -2.01
N THR A 123 14.70 -9.80 -2.65
CA THR A 123 15.80 -9.13 -1.95
C THR A 123 15.31 -7.84 -1.32
N LEU A 124 15.93 -7.43 -0.20
CA LEU A 124 15.60 -6.19 0.49
C LEU A 124 15.63 -4.98 -0.46
N THR A 125 16.70 -4.85 -1.24
CA THR A 125 16.88 -3.74 -2.18
C THR A 125 15.77 -3.69 -3.23
N ALA A 126 15.48 -4.83 -3.89
CA ALA A 126 14.44 -4.87 -4.91
C ALA A 126 13.05 -4.61 -4.31
N VAL A 127 12.75 -5.13 -3.12
CA VAL A 127 11.45 -4.89 -2.47
C VAL A 127 11.29 -3.42 -2.10
N HIS A 128 12.34 -2.77 -1.59
CA HIS A 128 12.31 -1.35 -1.26
C HIS A 128 12.13 -0.48 -2.51
N GLU A 129 12.78 -0.82 -3.62
CA GLU A 129 12.59 -0.10 -4.89
C GLU A 129 11.18 -0.24 -5.43
N ASN A 130 10.64 -1.45 -5.44
CA ASN A 130 9.26 -1.65 -5.87
C ASN A 130 8.25 -0.95 -4.95
N TRP A 131 8.48 -0.89 -3.64
CA TRP A 131 7.61 -0.14 -2.72
C TRP A 131 7.68 1.37 -2.92
N LEU A 132 8.79 1.93 -3.43
CA LEU A 132 8.83 3.35 -3.80
C LEU A 132 7.81 3.65 -4.91
N GLU A 133 7.75 2.79 -5.92
CA GLU A 133 6.81 2.92 -7.05
C GLU A 133 5.37 2.57 -6.66
N ASP A 134 5.17 1.52 -5.86
CA ASP A 134 3.82 1.07 -5.51
C ASP A 134 3.10 2.05 -4.58
N VAL A 135 3.82 2.76 -3.71
CA VAL A 135 3.22 3.71 -2.76
C VAL A 135 2.70 4.97 -3.46
N CYS A 136 3.34 5.40 -4.56
CA CYS A 136 2.98 6.62 -5.26
C CYS A 136 1.94 6.45 -6.37
N PHE A 137 1.50 5.22 -6.67
CA PHE A 137 0.46 4.97 -7.68
C PHE A 137 -0.80 5.82 -7.40
N PRO A 138 -1.36 6.54 -8.40
CA PRO A 138 -1.14 6.41 -9.84
C PRO A 138 0.12 7.07 -10.41
N ALA A 139 0.78 7.97 -9.66
CA ALA A 139 1.92 8.72 -10.19
C ALA A 139 3.12 7.83 -10.47
N GLU A 140 3.68 8.02 -11.66
CA GLU A 140 4.90 7.36 -12.09
C GLU A 140 6.15 8.08 -11.55
N VAL A 141 7.13 7.29 -11.14
CA VAL A 141 8.43 7.79 -10.69
C VAL A 141 9.30 8.01 -11.93
N VAL A 142 9.65 9.27 -12.19
CA VAL A 142 10.51 9.67 -13.30
C VAL A 142 11.99 9.55 -12.92
N GLY A 143 12.31 9.82 -11.66
CA GLY A 143 13.70 9.82 -11.20
C GLY A 143 13.86 9.58 -9.72
N LYS A 144 15.07 9.18 -9.33
CA LYS A 144 15.45 8.94 -7.94
C LYS A 144 16.87 9.41 -7.70
N ARG A 145 17.06 10.23 -6.67
CA ARG A 145 18.37 10.68 -6.21
C ARG A 145 18.57 10.28 -4.76
N THR A 146 19.67 9.61 -4.45
CA THR A 146 20.05 9.33 -3.06
C THR A 146 21.10 10.34 -2.63
N ARG A 147 20.78 11.16 -1.63
CA ARG A 147 21.75 12.05 -0.99
C ARG A 147 22.33 11.35 0.23
N VAL A 148 23.65 11.37 0.36
CA VAL A 148 24.36 10.92 1.55
C VAL A 148 24.86 12.18 2.25
N SER A 149 24.50 12.37 3.52
CA SER A 149 24.98 13.46 4.35
C SER A 149 26.40 13.17 4.87
N VAL A 150 27.13 14.21 5.27
CA VAL A 150 28.48 14.09 5.87
C VAL A 150 28.46 13.17 7.09
N ASN A 151 27.35 13.19 7.85
CA ASN A 151 27.13 12.33 9.02
C ASN A 151 26.73 10.88 8.65
N GLY A 152 26.83 10.48 7.38
CA GLY A 152 26.48 9.13 6.89
C GLY A 152 24.98 8.86 6.68
N GLY A 153 24.11 9.77 7.12
CA GLY A 153 22.65 9.66 6.91
C GLY A 153 22.27 9.67 5.43
N LYS A 154 21.42 8.74 5.00
CA LYS A 154 20.91 8.65 3.63
C LYS A 154 19.49 9.18 3.54
N SER A 155 19.24 10.10 2.62
CA SER A 155 17.90 10.55 2.25
C SER A 155 17.66 10.30 0.76
N ILE A 156 16.49 9.78 0.43
CA ILE A 156 16.11 9.51 -0.97
C ILE A 156 15.15 10.61 -1.40
N LYS A 157 15.46 11.30 -2.48
CA LYS A 157 14.54 12.20 -3.17
C LYS A 157 14.00 11.49 -4.40
N VAL A 158 12.68 11.39 -4.49
CA VAL A 158 11.97 10.77 -5.60
C VAL A 158 11.29 11.87 -6.40
N PHE A 159 11.45 11.82 -7.71
CA PHE A 159 10.83 12.74 -8.66
C PHE A 159 9.64 12.04 -9.31
N LEU A 160 8.46 12.60 -9.10
CA LEU A 160 7.21 12.18 -9.73
C LEU A 160 6.96 12.99 -11.01
N ASP A 161 6.19 12.42 -11.94
CA ASP A 161 5.76 13.13 -13.14
C ASP A 161 4.91 14.36 -12.79
N SER A 162 5.28 15.51 -13.35
CA SER A 162 4.66 16.81 -13.12
C SER A 162 3.23 16.90 -13.67
N ARG A 163 2.86 16.01 -14.60
CA ARG A 163 1.48 15.93 -15.13
C ARG A 163 0.45 15.54 -14.07
N GLU A 164 0.87 14.73 -13.10
CA GLU A 164 -0.01 14.25 -12.03
C GLU A 164 -0.01 15.14 -10.78
N LYS A 165 0.69 16.28 -10.84
CA LYS A 165 0.86 17.18 -9.71
C LYS A 165 -0.45 17.54 -9.02
N LEU A 166 -1.45 17.96 -9.80
CA LEU A 166 -2.77 18.36 -9.26
C LEU A 166 -3.48 17.25 -8.48
N ASN A 167 -3.27 15.99 -8.86
CA ASN A 167 -3.96 14.85 -8.25
C ASN A 167 -3.24 14.35 -6.99
N VAL A 168 -1.92 14.47 -6.94
CA VAL A 168 -1.07 13.73 -5.99
C VAL A 168 -0.32 14.64 -5.01
N GLU A 169 -0.25 15.95 -5.27
CA GLU A 169 0.44 16.93 -4.40
C GLU A 169 -0.02 16.89 -2.94
N ASN A 170 -1.32 16.71 -2.71
CA ASN A 170 -1.90 16.63 -1.36
C ASN A 170 -1.57 15.32 -0.59
N ARG A 171 -0.85 14.39 -1.21
CA ARG A 171 -0.54 13.04 -0.67
C ARG A 171 0.95 12.80 -0.47
N LEU A 172 1.84 13.75 -0.80
CA LEU A 172 3.30 13.56 -0.72
C LEU A 172 3.78 13.23 0.70
N ASP A 173 3.20 13.87 1.72
CA ASP A 173 3.51 13.60 3.13
C ASP A 173 3.09 12.19 3.55
N ALA A 174 1.95 11.72 3.03
CA ALA A 174 1.44 10.38 3.26
C ALA A 174 2.39 9.33 2.68
N PHE A 175 2.83 9.52 1.44
CA PHE A 175 3.79 8.60 0.80
C PHE A 175 5.10 8.50 1.58
N SER A 176 5.64 9.64 2.00
CA SER A 176 6.88 9.72 2.76
C SER A 176 6.77 8.97 4.09
N SER A 177 5.66 9.18 4.80
CA SER A 177 5.39 8.56 6.10
C SER A 177 5.13 7.06 5.99
N VAL A 178 4.33 6.63 5.00
CA VAL A 178 4.06 5.20 4.76
C VAL A 178 5.33 4.47 4.37
N TYR A 179 6.13 5.01 3.44
CA TYR A 179 7.37 4.38 3.04
C TYR A 179 8.37 4.29 4.20
N ARG A 180 8.45 5.33 5.04
CA ARG A 180 9.28 5.31 6.26
C ARG A 180 8.80 4.25 7.25
N HIS A 181 7.49 4.09 7.43
CA HIS A 181 6.94 3.06 8.31
C HIS A 181 7.20 1.62 7.79
N LEU A 182 7.16 1.43 6.46
CA LEU A 182 7.41 0.13 5.84
C LEU A 182 8.89 -0.27 5.82
N THR A 183 9.79 0.70 5.60
CA THR A 183 11.20 0.42 5.30
C THR A 183 12.20 0.96 6.32
N GLY A 184 11.78 1.87 7.19
CA GLY A 184 12.65 2.61 8.10
C GLY A 184 13.53 3.68 7.44
N ARG A 185 13.41 3.90 6.12
CA ARG A 185 14.23 4.88 5.37
C ARG A 185 13.48 6.17 5.14
N ASN A 186 14.21 7.29 5.23
CA ASN A 186 13.65 8.61 4.96
C ASN A 186 13.61 8.88 3.45
N VAL A 187 12.44 9.27 2.97
CA VAL A 187 12.17 9.58 1.57
C VAL A 187 11.39 10.88 1.49
N GLU A 188 11.68 11.66 0.46
CA GLU A 188 11.02 12.90 0.12
C GLU A 188 10.53 12.78 -1.33
N TYR A 189 9.22 12.85 -1.53
CA TYR A 189 8.61 12.87 -2.86
C TYR A 189 8.43 14.31 -3.32
N THR A 190 8.88 14.60 -4.53
CA THR A 190 8.82 15.94 -5.14
C THR A 190 8.49 15.79 -6.62
N PHE A 191 7.97 16.85 -7.25
CA PHE A 191 7.80 16.88 -8.70
C PHE A 191 9.08 17.36 -9.37
N GLN A 192 9.33 16.88 -10.59
CA GLN A 192 10.41 17.42 -11.40
C GLN A 192 10.06 18.86 -11.79
N SER A 193 10.88 19.82 -11.33
CA SER A 193 10.78 21.21 -11.77
C SER A 193 11.21 21.37 -13.22
#